data_AF-A0A7Y0SB43-F1
#
_entry.id   AF-A0A7Y0SB43-F1
#
_cell.length_a   1.000
_cell.length_b   1.000
_cell.length_c   1.000
_cell.angle_alpha   90.00
_cell.angle_beta   90.00
_cell.angle_gamma   90.00
#
_symmetry.space_group_name_H-M   'P 1'
#
loop_
_entity.id
_entity.type
_entity.pdbx_description
1 polymer ?
#
loop_
_entity_poly.entity_id
_entity_poly.type
_entity_poly.pdbx_seq_one_letter_code
_entity_poly.pdbx_strand_id
1 'polypeptide(L)'
;AGSQATMTLDAIPGNEWQGVVDYVYPILDPKTRTLRVRLKFPNPDGALKPNMFANIALQPVTDDAVLTIPKSSVIRSGGMTRVVLAEGDGKYRSARIEVGREAGEQ
;
A
#
# COMPACT_ATOMS: atom_id res chain seq x y z
N ALA A 1 -2.94 -3.41 15.96
CA ALA A 1 -3.25 -1.97 15.81
C ALA A 1 -3.73 -1.74 14.38
N GLY A 2 -4.56 -0.72 14.12
CA GLY A 2 -4.94 -0.37 12.74
C GLY A 2 -3.76 0.17 11.93
N SER A 3 -3.81 0.09 10.60
CA SER A 3 -2.76 0.61 9.72
C SER A 3 -2.50 2.11 9.96
N GLN A 4 -1.23 2.51 9.85
CA GLN A 4 -0.84 3.92 9.94
C GLN A 4 -1.28 4.68 8.69
N ALA A 5 -1.55 5.97 8.87
CA ALA A 5 -1.99 6.86 7.79
C ALA A 5 -1.34 8.24 7.94
N THR A 6 -0.80 8.74 6.83
CA THR A 6 -0.41 10.15 6.69
C THR A 6 -1.49 10.88 5.91
N MET A 7 -1.90 12.05 6.39
CA MET A 7 -2.87 12.92 5.73
C MET A 7 -2.22 14.25 5.33
N THR A 8 -2.55 14.72 4.13
CA THR A 8 -2.25 16.07 3.63
C THR A 8 -3.53 16.76 3.12
N LEU A 9 -3.57 18.09 3.17
CA LEU A 9 -4.70 18.88 2.70
C LEU A 9 -4.22 19.96 1.72
N ASP A 10 -4.85 20.04 0.55
CA ASP A 10 -4.57 21.11 -0.41
C ASP A 10 -4.99 22.49 0.14
N ALA A 11 -5.98 22.51 1.05
CA ALA A 11 -6.44 23.72 1.73
C ALA A 11 -5.46 24.26 2.78
N ILE A 12 -4.53 23.42 3.27
CA ILE A 12 -3.49 23.79 4.24
C ILE A 12 -2.17 23.16 3.79
N PRO A 13 -1.53 23.70 2.73
CA PRO A 13 -0.30 23.13 2.19
C PRO A 13 0.85 23.15 3.20
N GLY A 14 1.71 22.14 3.16
CA GLY A 14 2.90 22.04 4.00
C GLY A 14 2.70 21.38 5.36
N ASN A 15 1.45 21.07 5.73
CA ASN A 15 1.13 20.35 6.95
C ASN A 15 0.85 18.87 6.68
N GLU A 16 1.35 18.01 7.57
CA GLU A 16 1.07 16.58 7.58
C GLU A 16 0.47 16.18 8.93
N TRP A 17 -0.53 15.30 8.90
CA TRP A 17 -1.12 14.71 10.09
C TRP A 17 -0.90 13.21 10.10
N GLN A 18 -0.43 12.70 11.23
CA GLN A 18 -0.31 11.27 11.49
C GLN A 18 -1.58 10.77 12.17
N GLY A 19 -2.10 9.66 11.66
CA GLY A 19 -3.33 9.04 12.16
C GLY A 19 -3.31 7.54 11.98
N VAL A 20 -4.42 6.93 12.41
CA VAL A 20 -4.61 5.49 12.32
C VAL A 20 -6.00 5.17 11.78
N VAL A 21 -6.09 4.04 11.09
CA VAL A 21 -7.38 3.46 10.74
C VAL A 21 -8.11 3.05 12.02
N ASP A 22 -9.26 3.67 12.25
CA ASP A 22 -10.12 3.40 13.40
C ASP A 22 -11.15 2.31 13.08
N TYR A 23 -11.72 2.35 11.87
CA TYR A 23 -12.76 1.42 11.48
C TYR A 23 -12.86 1.24 9.96
N VAL A 24 -13.04 0.00 9.51
CA VAL A 24 -13.35 -0.33 8.12
C VAL A 24 -14.80 -0.81 8.08
N TYR A 25 -15.65 -0.11 7.33
CA TYR A 25 -17.04 -0.52 7.19
C TYR A 25 -17.15 -1.78 6.33
N PRO A 26 -17.98 -2.77 6.72
CA PRO A 26 -18.06 -4.05 6.00
C PRO A 26 -18.88 -3.98 4.70
N ILE A 27 -19.55 -2.85 4.44
CA ILE A 27 -20.44 -2.68 3.29
C ILE A 27 -19.69 -1.93 2.19
N LEU A 28 -19.57 -2.58 1.03
CA LEU A 28 -19.05 -1.99 -0.21
C LEU A 28 -20.14 -1.15 -0.88
N ASP A 29 -19.82 0.07 -1.29
CA ASP A 29 -20.72 0.84 -2.14
C ASP A 29 -20.72 0.21 -3.56
N PRO A 30 -21.84 -0.32 -4.06
CA PRO A 30 -21.87 -1.03 -5.33
C PRO A 30 -21.73 -0.10 -6.55
N LYS A 31 -22.01 1.20 -6.40
CA LYS A 31 -21.95 2.17 -7.50
C LYS A 31 -20.51 2.60 -7.75
N THR A 32 -19.80 2.94 -6.68
CA THR A 32 -18.40 3.41 -6.76
C THR A 32 -17.39 2.28 -6.61
N ARG A 33 -17.82 1.11 -6.14
CA ARG A 33 -16.96 -0.03 -5.77
C ARG A 33 -15.91 0.36 -4.73
N THR A 34 -16.28 1.22 -3.78
CA THR A 34 -15.40 1.68 -2.71
C THR A 34 -15.85 1.20 -1.33
N LEU A 35 -14.89 0.88 -0.47
CA LEU A 35 -15.12 0.63 0.95
C LEU A 35 -14.96 1.93 1.72
N ARG A 36 -15.85 2.17 2.68
CA ARG A 36 -15.74 3.32 3.58
C ARG A 36 -14.79 2.97 4.73
N VAL A 37 -13.84 3.85 4.99
CA VAL A 37 -12.89 3.74 6.10
C VAL A 37 -12.97 5.00 6.94
N ARG A 38 -12.99 4.84 8.27
CA ARG A 38 -12.88 5.94 9.22
C ARG A 38 -11.49 5.96 9.82
N LEU A 39 -10.87 7.14 9.79
CA LEU A 39 -9.57 7.41 10.37
C LEU A 39 -9.70 8.43 11.48
N LYS A 40 -8.76 8.42 12.42
CA LYS A 40 -8.66 9.40 13.50
C LYS A 40 -7.32 10.14 13.41
N PHE A 41 -7.40 11.47 13.45
CA PHE A 41 -6.26 12.39 13.45
C PHE A 41 -6.38 13.37 14.62
N PRO A 42 -5.28 13.71 15.31
CA PRO A 42 -5.27 14.79 16.28
C PRO A 42 -5.64 16.13 15.62
N ASN A 43 -6.51 16.91 16.27
CA ASN A 43 -6.90 18.25 15.82
C ASN A 43 -7.02 19.25 16.99
N PRO A 44 -5.96 19.44 17.81
CA PRO A 44 -6.02 20.27 19.01
C PRO A 44 -6.35 21.73 18.70
N ASP A 45 -5.83 22.25 17.58
CA ASP A 45 -5.98 23.66 17.19
C ASP A 45 -7.24 23.92 16.34
N GLY A 46 -8.05 22.88 16.08
CA GLY A 46 -9.27 23.00 15.26
C GLY A 46 -9.02 23.33 13.78
N ALA A 47 -7.80 23.14 13.29
CA ALA A 47 -7.41 23.44 11.91
C ALA A 47 -8.15 22.56 10.88
N LEU A 48 -8.43 21.30 11.22
CA LEU A 48 -9.20 20.38 10.38
C LEU A 48 -10.70 20.69 10.53
N LYS A 49 -11.33 21.13 9.44
CA LYS A 49 -12.76 21.46 9.42
C LYS A 49 -13.57 20.38 8.71
N PRO A 50 -14.85 20.18 9.10
CA PRO A 50 -15.75 19.28 8.39
C PRO A 50 -15.86 19.63 6.90
N ASN A 51 -16.10 18.61 6.07
CA ASN A 51 -16.27 18.69 4.61
C ASN A 51 -15.02 19.13 3.82
N MET A 52 -13.84 19.19 4.44
CA MET A 52 -12.58 19.34 3.71
C MET A 52 -12.20 18.05 2.96
N PHE A 53 -11.66 18.21 1.77
CA PHE A 53 -10.98 17.13 1.06
C PHE A 53 -9.56 16.97 1.60
N ALA A 54 -9.11 15.72 1.70
CA ALA A 54 -7.78 15.37 2.17
C ALA A 54 -7.24 14.20 1.36
N ASN A 55 -5.93 14.20 1.16
CA ASN A 55 -5.20 13.10 0.56
C ASN A 55 -4.67 12.19 1.67
N ILE A 56 -4.94 10.90 1.57
CA ILE A 56 -4.56 9.91 2.59
C ILE A 56 -3.59 8.91 1.97
N ALA A 57 -2.39 8.83 2.53
CA ALA A 57 -1.43 7.77 2.26
C ALA A 57 -1.51 6.74 3.38
N LEU A 58 -1.96 5.52 3.06
CA LEU A 58 -1.99 4.40 3.99
C LEU A 58 -0.67 3.63 3.89
N GLN A 59 -0.12 3.25 5.04
CA GLN A 59 1.03 2.35 5.13
C GLN A 59 0.55 1.04 5.76
N PRO A 60 0.11 0.07 4.94
CA PRO A 60 -0.31 -1.22 5.44
C PRO A 60 0.90 -1.94 6.04
N VAL A 61 0.78 -2.31 7.32
CA VAL A 61 1.77 -3.16 7.98
C VAL A 61 1.39 -4.61 7.68
N THR A 62 2.35 -5.41 7.22
CA THR A 62 2.21 -6.86 7.11
C THR A 62 3.20 -7.49 8.08
N ASP A 63 2.72 -8.35 8.96
CA ASP A 63 3.58 -9.07 9.91
C ASP A 63 4.23 -10.31 9.27
N ASP A 64 3.81 -10.67 8.07
CA ASP A 64 4.37 -11.80 7.32
C ASP A 64 5.75 -11.42 6.75
N ALA A 65 6.80 -12.04 7.29
CA ALA A 65 8.13 -12.00 6.69
C ALA A 65 8.10 -12.77 5.36
N VAL A 66 8.06 -12.03 4.26
CA VAL A 66 8.03 -12.57 2.89
C VAL A 66 9.32 -12.29 2.15
N LEU A 67 9.68 -13.15 1.20
CA LEU A 67 10.76 -12.88 0.26
C LEU A 67 10.32 -11.81 -0.74
N THR A 68 11.01 -10.66 -0.74
CA THR A 68 10.77 -9.57 -1.68
C THR A 68 11.80 -9.57 -2.80
N ILE A 69 11.36 -9.31 -4.03
CA ILE A 69 12.23 -9.13 -5.20
C ILE A 69 11.79 -7.86 -5.95
N PRO A 70 12.67 -7.20 -6.72
CA PRO A 70 12.23 -6.09 -7.57
C PRO A 70 11.19 -6.57 -8.59
N LYS A 71 10.15 -5.76 -8.82
CA LYS A 71 9.10 -6.03 -9.81
C LYS A 71 9.68 -6.31 -11.21
N SER A 72 10.74 -5.60 -11.57
CA SER A 72 11.47 -5.77 -12.84
C SER A 72 12.14 -7.13 -13.01
N SER A 73 12.35 -7.88 -11.93
CA SER A 73 12.94 -9.23 -11.98
C SER A 73 11.92 -10.31 -12.34
N VAL A 74 10.63 -10.00 -12.32
CA VAL A 74 9.54 -10.94 -12.58
C VAL A 74 9.24 -11.00 -14.08
N ILE A 75 9.37 -12.19 -14.67
CA ILE A 75 9.06 -12.45 -16.08
C ILE A 75 7.74 -13.23 -16.16
N ARG A 76 6.72 -12.64 -16.81
CA ARG A 76 5.42 -13.26 -17.08
C ARG A 76 5.33 -13.61 -18.57
N SER A 77 5.29 -14.89 -18.92
CA SER A 77 5.15 -15.35 -20.32
C SER A 77 4.63 -16.79 -20.40
N GLY A 78 3.87 -17.11 -21.45
CA GLY A 78 3.43 -18.49 -21.73
C GLY A 78 2.58 -19.14 -20.63
N GLY A 79 1.86 -18.34 -19.83
CA GLY A 79 1.04 -18.83 -18.71
C GLY A 79 1.83 -19.19 -17.44
N MET A 80 3.12 -18.85 -17.37
CA MET A 80 3.95 -19.06 -16.19
C MET A 80 4.66 -17.77 -15.76
N THR A 81 4.99 -17.72 -14.46
CA THR A 81 5.78 -16.64 -13.87
C THR A 81 7.11 -17.19 -13.39
N ARG A 82 8.21 -16.51 -13.74
CA ARG A 82 9.57 -16.94 -13.40
C ARG A 82 10.50 -15.76 -13.10
N VAL A 83 11.63 -16.08 -12.48
CA VAL A 83 12.80 -15.20 -12.34
C VAL A 83 14.04 -15.89 -12.92
N VAL A 84 15.11 -15.13 -13.14
CA VAL A 84 16.43 -15.66 -13.51
C VAL A 84 17.35 -15.51 -12.31
N LEU A 85 17.79 -16.63 -11.76
CA LEU A 85 18.75 -16.69 -10.65
C LEU A 85 20.17 -16.74 -11.21
N ALA A 86 21.06 -15.88 -10.70
CA ALA A 86 22.49 -15.99 -10.94
C ALA A 86 23.10 -17.02 -9.98
N GLU A 87 23.80 -18.03 -10.51
CA GLU A 87 24.42 -19.09 -9.71
C GLU A 87 25.93 -18.91 -9.50
N GLY A 88 26.48 -17.79 -9.99
CA GLY A 88 27.92 -17.53 -10.03
C GLY A 88 28.55 -18.04 -11.33
N ASP A 89 29.81 -17.67 -11.56
CA ASP A 89 30.61 -18.11 -12.72
C ASP A 89 29.94 -17.91 -14.10
N GLY A 90 29.15 -16.84 -14.23
CA GLY A 90 28.41 -16.55 -15.46
C GLY A 90 27.23 -17.50 -15.75
N LYS A 91 26.85 -18.36 -14.79
CA LYS A 91 25.73 -19.30 -14.92
C LYS A 91 24.44 -18.68 -14.40
N TYR A 92 23.37 -18.96 -15.13
CA TYR A 92 22.03 -18.48 -14.81
C TYR A 92 21.01 -19.61 -14.93
N ARG A 93 20.05 -19.66 -14.01
CA ARG A 93 18.97 -20.64 -14.02
C ARG A 93 17.61 -19.95 -13.96
N SER A 94 16.67 -20.44 -14.75
CA SER A 94 15.27 -20.01 -14.64
C SER A 94 14.58 -20.72 -13.49
N ALA A 95 13.98 -19.96 -12.58
CA ALA A 95 13.20 -20.48 -11.46
C ALA A 95 11.74 -20.04 -11.59
N ARG A 96 10.83 -20.99 -11.60
CA ARG A 96 9.39 -20.71 -11.51
C ARG A 96 9.07 -20.19 -10.12
N ILE A 97 8.21 -19.18 -10.03
CA ILE A 97 7.78 -18.59 -8.76
C ILE A 97 6.27 -18.48 -8.69
N GLU A 98 5.76 -18.41 -7.46
CA GLU A 98 4.42 -17.90 -7.16
C GLU A 98 4.57 -16.48 -6.64
N VAL A 99 3.79 -15.55 -7.20
CA VAL A 99 3.89 -14.12 -6.85
C VAL A 99 2.93 -13.82 -5.71
N GLY A 100 3.43 -13.14 -4.69
CA GLY A 100 2.65 -12.59 -3.59
C GLY A 100 2.02 -11.24 -3.92
N ARG A 101 1.92 -10.38 -2.91
CA ARG A 101 1.45 -9.00 -3.07
C ARG A 101 2.52 -8.16 -3.77
N GLU A 102 2.10 -7.23 -4.61
CA GLU A 102 2.94 -6.23 -5.26
C GLU A 102 2.70 -4.87 -4.59
N ALA A 103 3.76 -4.19 -4.16
CA ALA A 103 3.69 -2.90 -3.48
C ALA A 103 4.84 -1.99 -3.96
N GLY A 104 4.48 -0.91 -4.67
CA GLY A 104 5.48 -0.03 -5.27
C GLY A 104 6.30 -0.74 -6.35
N GLU A 105 7.62 -0.82 -6.13
CA GLU A 105 8.60 -1.45 -7.04
C GLU A 105 8.98 -2.89 -6.64
N GLN A 106 8.24 -3.52 -5.71
CA GLN A 106 8.53 -4.84 -5.16
C GLN A 106 7.31 -5.77 -5.18
#